data_AF-A0A806FH44-F1
#
_entry.id   AF-A0A806FH44-F1
#
_cell.length_a   1.000
_cell.length_b   1.000
_cell.length_c   1.000
_cell.angle_alpha   90.00
_cell.angle_beta   90.00
_cell.angle_gamma   90.00
#
_symmetry.space_group_name_H-M   'P 1'
#
loop_
_entity.id
_entity.type
_entity.pdbx_description
1 polymer ?
#
loop_
_entity_poly.entity_id
_entity_poly.type
_entity_poly.pdbx_seq_one_letter_code
_entity_poly.pdbx_strand_id
1 'polypeptide(L)'
;MFERIDIVEQMCEYGLQLLEHLFEGVVMRSKSIVQVQAKTVSERYRNSFLRAHHRVLAVVVTISACFALCCVTAGARESDAVVEAASSEVVHYTVQPGDSLWSIASRFPGDSSSAYQRVERLKQVNNLRGGSLRAGQHLVIPL
;
A
#
# COMPACT_ATOMS: atom_id res chain seq x y z
N MET A 1 -81.44 25.64 -22.47
CA MET A 1 -80.45 24.73 -23.10
C MET A 1 -79.03 25.31 -23.11
N PHE A 2 -78.81 26.59 -22.80
CA PHE A 2 -77.51 27.26 -22.90
C PHE A 2 -76.62 27.22 -21.63
N GLU A 3 -77.16 27.18 -20.40
CA GLU A 3 -76.36 27.20 -19.15
C GLU A 3 -75.45 25.98 -18.91
N ARG A 4 -75.70 24.82 -19.53
CA ARG A 4 -74.86 23.63 -19.33
C ARG A 4 -73.56 23.65 -20.13
N ILE A 5 -73.50 24.42 -21.22
CA ILE A 5 -72.31 24.47 -22.08
C ILE A 5 -71.26 25.40 -21.45
N ASP A 6 -71.69 26.54 -20.91
CA ASP A 6 -70.80 27.50 -20.23
C ASP A 6 -70.13 26.90 -18.99
N ILE A 7 -70.85 26.10 -18.19
CA ILE A 7 -70.26 25.46 -16.99
C ILE A 7 -69.19 24.43 -17.38
N VAL A 8 -69.38 23.67 -18.46
CA VAL A 8 -68.39 22.68 -18.90
C VAL A 8 -67.14 23.37 -19.47
N GLU A 9 -67.32 24.46 -20.21
CA GLU A 9 -66.20 25.25 -20.74
C GLU A 9 -65.42 25.94 -19.61
N GLN A 10 -66.11 26.52 -18.64
CA GLN A 10 -65.53 27.16 -17.47
C GLN A 10 -64.82 26.14 -16.55
N MET A 11 -65.40 24.96 -16.34
CA MET A 11 -64.73 23.87 -15.62
C MET A 11 -63.51 23.32 -16.37
N CYS A 12 -63.51 23.36 -17.70
CA CYS A 12 -62.37 22.95 -18.53
C CYS A 12 -61.23 23.95 -18.44
N GLU A 13 -61.51 25.26 -18.51
CA GLU A 13 -60.50 26.31 -18.32
C GLU A 13 -59.90 26.28 -16.91
N TYR A 14 -60.72 26.13 -15.87
CA TYR A 14 -60.24 25.97 -14.49
C TYR A 14 -59.42 24.68 -14.33
N GLY A 15 -59.84 23.59 -14.99
CA GLY A 15 -59.09 22.34 -15.02
C GLY A 15 -57.72 22.48 -15.66
N LEU A 16 -57.62 23.18 -16.79
CA LEU A 16 -56.35 23.44 -17.49
C LEU A 16 -55.43 24.35 -16.67
N GLN A 17 -55.97 25.43 -16.08
CA GLN A 17 -55.20 26.33 -15.20
C GLN A 17 -54.70 25.64 -13.94
N LEU A 18 -55.52 24.77 -13.33
CA LEU A 18 -55.10 23.99 -12.18
C LEU A 18 -53.98 23.00 -12.54
N LEU A 19 -54.03 22.44 -13.75
CA LEU A 19 -53.01 21.51 -14.25
C LEU A 19 -51.70 22.22 -14.58
N GLU A 20 -51.73 23.43 -15.15
CA GLU A 20 -50.53 24.26 -15.34
C GLU A 20 -49.91 24.72 -14.01
N HIS A 21 -50.72 25.17 -13.04
CA HIS A 21 -50.21 25.56 -11.72
C HIS A 21 -49.62 24.38 -10.94
N LEU A 22 -50.19 23.18 -11.07
CA LEU A 22 -49.62 21.96 -10.50
C LEU A 22 -48.30 21.58 -11.21
N PHE A 23 -48.24 21.71 -12.53
CA PHE A 23 -47.01 21.47 -13.29
C PHE A 23 -45.90 22.45 -12.92
N GLU A 24 -46.20 23.75 -12.84
CA GLU A 24 -45.23 24.75 -12.39
C GLU A 24 -44.78 24.49 -10.94
N GLY A 25 -45.70 24.13 -10.05
CA GLY A 25 -45.38 23.78 -8.66
C GLY A 25 -44.44 22.58 -8.56
N VAL A 26 -44.67 21.52 -9.34
CA VAL A 26 -43.82 20.32 -9.38
C VAL A 26 -42.47 20.62 -10.03
N VAL A 27 -42.44 21.38 -11.13
CA VAL A 27 -41.21 21.77 -11.83
C VAL A 27 -40.34 22.69 -10.97
N MET A 28 -40.94 23.65 -10.25
CA MET A 28 -40.22 24.51 -9.30
C MET A 28 -39.68 23.73 -8.10
N ARG A 29 -40.42 22.73 -7.62
CA ARG A 29 -39.97 21.82 -6.57
C ARG A 29 -38.82 20.92 -7.04
N SER A 30 -38.85 20.45 -8.29
CA SER A 30 -37.76 19.70 -8.91
C SER A 30 -36.47 20.53 -9.02
N LYS A 31 -36.56 21.77 -9.52
CA LYS A 31 -35.40 22.67 -9.64
C LYS A 31 -34.77 22.99 -8.28
N SER A 32 -35.58 23.24 -7.25
CA SER A 32 -35.05 23.52 -5.89
C SER A 32 -34.41 22.30 -5.23
N ILE A 33 -34.98 21.10 -5.40
CA ILE A 33 -34.38 19.85 -4.88
C ILE A 33 -33.03 19.58 -5.55
N VAL A 34 -32.93 19.71 -6.88
CA VAL A 34 -31.67 19.50 -7.61
C VAL A 34 -30.60 20.52 -7.19
N GLN A 35 -30.97 21.79 -7.03
CA GLN A 35 -30.04 22.85 -6.58
C GLN A 35 -29.57 22.66 -5.13
N VAL A 36 -30.46 22.22 -4.23
CA VAL A 36 -30.11 21.91 -2.83
C VAL A 36 -29.18 20.68 -2.74
N GLN A 37 -29.41 19.65 -3.56
CA GLN A 37 -28.52 18.48 -3.63
C GLN A 37 -27.15 18.84 -4.25
N ALA A 38 -27.10 19.67 -5.29
CA ALA A 38 -25.85 20.10 -5.93
C ALA A 38 -24.97 20.98 -5.00
N LYS A 39 -25.60 21.86 -4.21
CA LYS A 39 -24.90 22.72 -3.26
C LYS A 39 -24.36 21.93 -2.05
N THR A 40 -25.12 20.95 -1.56
CA THR A 40 -24.69 20.11 -0.43
C THR A 40 -23.58 19.12 -0.82
N VAL A 41 -23.59 18.57 -2.04
CA VAL A 41 -22.52 17.69 -2.54
C VAL A 41 -21.21 18.45 -2.74
N SER A 42 -21.26 19.64 -3.36
CA SER A 42 -20.07 20.49 -3.56
C SER A 42 -19.50 21.02 -2.23
N GLU A 43 -20.34 21.38 -1.26
CA GLU A 43 -19.88 21.78 0.08
C GLU A 43 -19.30 20.61 0.89
N ARG A 44 -19.87 19.40 0.77
CA ARG A 44 -19.30 18.19 1.40
C ARG A 44 -17.96 17.80 0.79
N TYR A 45 -17.80 17.89 -0.53
CA TYR A 45 -16.54 17.59 -1.22
C TYR A 45 -15.47 18.64 -0.94
N ARG A 46 -15.82 19.92 -0.94
CA ARG A 46 -14.94 21.03 -0.53
C ARG A 46 -14.48 20.84 0.93
N ASN A 47 -15.40 20.51 1.83
CA ASN A 47 -15.08 20.33 3.25
C ASN A 47 -14.33 19.03 3.57
N SER A 48 -14.54 17.93 2.84
CA SER A 48 -13.75 16.70 3.01
C SER A 48 -12.35 16.88 2.44
N PHE A 49 -12.21 17.54 1.30
CA PHE A 49 -10.92 17.86 0.68
C PHE A 49 -10.09 18.80 1.55
N LEU A 50 -10.67 19.90 2.05
CA LEU A 50 -9.97 20.85 2.94
C LEU A 50 -9.59 20.24 4.30
N ARG A 51 -10.43 19.37 4.89
CA ARG A 51 -10.11 18.70 6.16
C ARG A 51 -9.10 17.56 5.97
N ALA A 52 -9.16 16.83 4.85
CA ALA A 52 -8.18 15.79 4.53
C ALA A 52 -6.83 16.42 4.16
N HIS A 53 -6.82 17.50 3.39
CA HIS A 53 -5.60 18.23 3.05
C HIS A 53 -4.93 18.80 4.31
N HIS A 54 -5.67 19.45 5.21
CA HIS A 54 -5.08 19.91 6.47
C HIS A 54 -4.55 18.76 7.34
N ARG A 55 -5.23 17.61 7.39
CA ARG A 55 -4.77 16.43 8.14
C ARG A 55 -3.52 15.79 7.51
N VAL A 56 -3.47 15.66 6.19
CA VAL A 56 -2.33 15.09 5.45
C VAL A 56 -1.13 16.04 5.52
N LEU A 57 -1.34 17.35 5.34
CA LEU A 57 -0.28 18.35 5.46
C LEU A 57 0.28 18.41 6.90
N ALA A 58 -0.57 18.32 7.93
CA ALA A 58 -0.12 18.26 9.31
C ALA A 58 0.75 17.02 9.58
N VAL A 59 0.39 15.85 9.04
CA VAL A 59 1.16 14.60 9.18
C VAL A 59 2.51 14.69 8.43
N VAL A 60 2.53 15.26 7.22
CA VAL A 60 3.78 15.41 6.46
C VAL A 60 4.72 16.41 7.14
N VAL A 61 4.20 17.51 7.67
CA VAL A 61 5.01 18.51 8.41
C VAL A 61 5.56 17.91 9.70
N THR A 62 4.77 17.15 10.46
CA THR A 62 5.27 16.49 11.68
C THR A 62 6.29 15.40 11.37
N ILE A 63 6.12 14.62 10.30
CA ILE A 63 7.12 13.64 9.86
C ILE A 63 8.41 14.34 9.42
N SER A 64 8.32 15.44 8.65
CA SER A 64 9.50 16.19 8.22
C SER A 64 10.24 16.88 9.39
N ALA A 65 9.50 17.39 10.36
CA ALA A 65 10.05 17.97 11.58
C ALA A 65 10.65 16.89 12.50
N CYS A 66 10.02 15.71 12.59
CA CYS A 66 10.53 14.57 13.36
C CYS A 66 11.79 13.99 12.70
N PHE A 67 11.83 13.91 11.37
CA PHE A 67 13.02 13.51 10.62
C PHE A 67 14.16 14.51 10.83
N ALA A 68 13.90 15.82 10.70
CA ALA A 68 14.91 16.85 10.97
C ALA A 68 15.37 16.87 12.43
N LEU A 69 14.46 16.62 13.39
CA LEU A 69 14.78 16.52 14.82
C LEU A 69 15.61 15.27 15.14
N CYS A 70 15.34 14.12 14.48
CA CYS A 70 16.17 12.92 14.56
C CYS A 70 17.57 13.12 13.96
N CYS A 71 17.70 13.91 12.90
CA CYS A 71 19.00 14.19 12.26
C CYS A 71 19.94 15.03 13.15
N VAL A 72 19.41 15.87 14.05
CA VAL A 72 20.22 16.74 14.93
C VAL A 72 20.67 16.01 16.21
N THR A 73 19.98 14.93 16.62
CA THR A 73 20.39 14.10 17.77
C THR A 73 21.15 12.83 17.37
N ALA A 74 21.20 12.49 16.08
CA ALA A 74 21.99 11.39 15.54
C ALA A 74 23.45 11.81 15.29
N GLY A 75 24.14 12.23 16.35
CA GLY A 75 25.59 12.10 16.38
C GLY A 75 25.93 10.61 16.37
N ALA A 76 26.43 10.14 15.22
CA ALA A 76 27.10 8.86 14.97
C ALA A 76 27.00 7.79 16.08
N ARG A 77 26.01 6.90 15.96
CA ARG A 77 26.17 5.50 16.34
C ARG A 77 25.52 4.64 15.27
N GLU A 78 26.37 4.04 14.44
CA GLU A 78 26.03 2.82 13.70
C GLU A 78 25.48 1.83 14.72
N SER A 79 24.16 1.64 14.70
CA SER A 79 23.54 0.57 15.45
C SER A 79 23.78 -0.70 14.64
N ASP A 80 24.95 -1.30 14.87
CA ASP A 80 25.20 -2.70 14.56
C ASP A 80 24.13 -3.48 15.33
N ALA A 81 23.05 -3.84 14.62
CA ALA A 81 21.98 -4.64 15.17
C ALA A 81 22.59 -6.02 15.42
N VAL A 82 22.91 -6.29 16.69
CA VAL A 82 23.22 -7.62 17.16
C VAL A 82 21.92 -8.42 17.00
N VAL A 83 21.77 -9.04 15.83
CA VAL A 83 20.79 -10.09 15.61
C VAL A 83 21.18 -11.20 16.57
N GLU A 84 20.26 -11.56 17.46
CA GLU A 84 20.35 -12.71 18.36
C GLU A 84 20.77 -13.94 17.53
N ALA A 85 22.06 -14.23 17.56
CA ALA A 85 22.64 -15.33 16.81
C ALA A 85 22.27 -16.62 17.53
N ALA A 86 21.38 -17.40 16.92
CA ALA A 86 21.62 -18.84 16.92
C ALA A 86 23.04 -19.00 16.38
N SER A 87 24.00 -19.30 17.26
CA SER A 87 25.42 -19.39 16.92
C SER A 87 25.61 -20.63 16.06
N SER A 88 25.24 -20.55 14.78
CA SER A 88 25.64 -21.54 13.80
C SER A 88 27.16 -21.47 13.73
N GLU A 89 27.83 -22.53 14.18
CA GLU A 89 29.26 -22.62 14.10
C GLU A 89 29.65 -22.58 12.61
N VAL A 90 30.52 -21.64 12.25
CA VAL A 90 30.96 -21.46 10.86
C VAL A 90 32.47 -21.62 10.79
N VAL A 91 32.92 -22.30 9.74
CA VAL A 91 34.34 -22.51 9.45
C VAL A 91 34.72 -21.74 8.19
N HIS A 92 35.75 -20.92 8.28
CA HIS A 92 36.35 -20.29 7.12
C HIS A 92 37.34 -21.26 6.47
N TYR A 93 37.07 -21.64 5.22
CA TYR A 93 37.90 -22.58 4.47
C TYR A 93 38.44 -21.94 3.20
N THR A 94 39.69 -22.26 2.87
CA THR A 94 40.29 -21.85 1.59
C THR A 94 40.35 -23.06 0.68
N VAL A 95 39.69 -22.96 -0.48
CA VAL A 95 39.59 -24.04 -1.46
C VAL A 95 40.97 -24.43 -1.96
N GLN A 96 41.26 -25.74 -1.93
CA GLN A 96 42.51 -26.29 -2.45
C GLN A 96 42.33 -26.78 -3.89
N PRO A 97 43.43 -26.89 -4.68
CA PRO A 97 43.36 -27.50 -6.01
C PRO A 97 42.79 -28.93 -5.94
N GLY A 98 41.76 -29.20 -6.74
CA GLY A 98 41.08 -30.50 -6.76
C GLY A 98 39.87 -30.61 -5.82
N ASP A 99 39.60 -29.61 -4.99
CA ASP A 99 38.39 -29.59 -4.18
C ASP A 99 37.13 -29.38 -5.05
N SER A 100 36.05 -30.05 -4.64
CA SER A 100 34.70 -29.87 -5.15
C SER A 100 33.76 -29.50 -4.00
N LEU A 101 32.61 -28.92 -4.31
CA LEU A 101 31.59 -28.67 -3.29
C LEU A 101 31.22 -29.95 -2.51
N TRP A 102 31.22 -31.09 -3.21
CA TRP A 102 30.91 -32.39 -2.59
C TRP A 102 32.01 -32.87 -1.65
N SER A 103 33.28 -32.76 -2.04
CA SER A 103 34.40 -33.15 -1.18
C SER A 103 34.50 -32.24 0.04
N ILE A 104 34.34 -30.92 -0.14
CA ILE A 104 34.34 -29.95 0.96
C ILE A 104 33.17 -30.23 1.89
N ALA A 105 31.94 -30.31 1.38
CA ALA A 105 30.78 -30.61 2.21
C ALA A 105 30.98 -31.93 2.96
N SER A 106 31.55 -32.97 2.35
CA SER A 106 31.71 -34.28 3.01
C SER A 106 32.76 -34.27 4.12
N ARG A 107 33.73 -33.35 4.05
CA ARG A 107 34.69 -33.13 5.14
C ARG A 107 34.08 -32.41 6.34
N PHE A 108 33.02 -31.63 6.12
CA PHE A 108 32.34 -30.85 7.15
C PHE A 108 30.86 -31.26 7.23
N PRO A 109 30.54 -32.36 7.95
CA PRO A 109 29.20 -32.93 7.98
C PRO A 109 28.17 -32.03 8.68
N GLY A 110 28.59 -31.26 9.68
CA GLY A 110 27.72 -30.32 10.40
C GLY A 110 26.39 -30.90 10.91
N ASP A 111 25.40 -30.03 11.06
CA ASP A 111 24.03 -30.30 11.55
C ASP A 111 23.09 -30.86 10.47
N SER A 112 23.54 -30.91 9.22
CA SER A 112 22.68 -31.25 8.08
C SER A 112 22.68 -32.76 7.82
N SER A 113 21.51 -33.39 7.87
CA SER A 113 21.36 -34.86 7.78
C SER A 113 21.64 -35.46 6.40
N SER A 114 21.77 -34.66 5.33
CA SER A 114 22.06 -35.17 3.98
C SER A 114 23.17 -34.38 3.27
N ALA A 115 23.99 -35.10 2.48
CA ALA A 115 25.08 -34.50 1.72
C ALA A 115 24.61 -33.45 0.70
N TYR A 116 23.44 -33.67 0.11
CA TYR A 116 22.84 -32.71 -0.82
C TYR A 116 22.48 -31.39 -0.13
N GLN A 117 21.82 -31.44 1.03
CA GLN A 117 21.47 -30.23 1.79
C GLN A 117 22.69 -29.42 2.19
N ARG A 118 23.80 -30.09 2.55
CA ARG A 118 25.07 -29.41 2.85
C ARG A 118 25.61 -28.65 1.65
N VAL A 119 25.60 -29.26 0.46
CA VAL A 119 26.07 -28.61 -0.77
C VAL A 119 25.18 -27.41 -1.12
N GLU A 120 23.86 -27.55 -1.04
CA GLU A 120 22.95 -26.43 -1.31
C GLU A 120 23.12 -25.29 -0.29
N ARG A 121 23.26 -25.61 1.00
CA ARG A 121 23.51 -24.61 2.04
C ARG A 121 24.86 -23.92 1.81
N LEU A 122 25.92 -24.67 1.48
CA LEU A 122 27.23 -24.12 1.18
C LEU A 122 27.17 -23.15 -0.01
N LYS A 123 26.39 -23.48 -1.05
CA LYS A 123 26.15 -22.59 -2.19
C LYS A 123 25.40 -21.34 -1.78
N GLN A 124 24.34 -21.46 -0.97
CA GLN A 124 23.54 -20.33 -0.50
C GLN A 124 24.36 -19.34 0.32
N VAL A 125 25.10 -19.84 1.33
CA VAL A 125 25.92 -19.00 2.22
C VAL A 125 27.02 -18.25 1.46
N ASN A 126 27.61 -18.88 0.43
CA ASN A 126 28.67 -18.28 -0.37
C ASN A 126 28.19 -17.66 -1.69
N ASN A 127 26.87 -17.55 -1.87
CA ASN A 127 26.22 -17.02 -3.07
C ASN A 127 26.74 -17.63 -4.39
N LEU A 128 27.03 -18.94 -4.38
CA LEU A 128 27.57 -19.68 -5.52
C LEU A 128 26.44 -20.04 -6.49
N ARG A 129 26.55 -19.54 -7.72
CA ARG A 129 25.57 -19.80 -8.79
C ARG A 129 25.71 -21.18 -9.44
N GLY A 130 26.79 -21.91 -9.16
CA GLY A 130 27.10 -23.20 -9.78
C GLY A 130 28.10 -24.02 -8.99
N GLY A 131 28.54 -25.13 -9.58
CA GLY A 131 29.45 -26.09 -8.93
C GLY A 131 30.94 -25.80 -9.10
N SER A 132 31.32 -24.77 -9.86
CA SER A 132 32.72 -24.46 -10.14
C SER A 132 33.34 -23.69 -8.98
N LEU A 133 34.40 -24.25 -8.40
CA LEU A 133 35.22 -23.62 -7.38
C LEU A 133 36.59 -23.24 -7.96
N ARG A 134 37.18 -22.16 -7.45
CA ARG A 134 38.55 -21.76 -7.80
C ARG A 134 39.47 -22.06 -6.62
N ALA A 135 40.64 -22.64 -6.89
CA ALA A 135 41.67 -22.78 -5.86
C ALA A 135 42.04 -21.40 -5.30
N GLY A 136 42.21 -21.31 -3.98
CA GLY A 136 42.42 -20.06 -3.24
C GLY A 136 41.14 -19.29 -2.91
N GLN A 137 39.97 -19.75 -3.34
CA GLN A 137 38.70 -19.12 -2.98
C GLN A 137 38.38 -19.33 -1.50
N HIS A 138 37.98 -18.26 -0.81
CA HIS A 138 37.49 -18.35 0.56
C HIS A 138 36.01 -18.71 0.58
N LEU A 139 35.67 -19.71 1.38
CA LEU A 139 34.31 -20.18 1.60
C LEU A 139 33.98 -20.15 3.09
N VAL A 140 32.76 -19.77 3.41
CA VAL A 140 32.15 -19.89 4.72
C VAL A 140 31.36 -21.20 4.74
N ILE A 141 31.79 -22.14 5.56
CA ILE A 141 31.15 -23.45 5.68
C ILE A 141 30.29 -23.43 6.95
N PRO A 142 28.95 -23.52 6.83
CA PRO A 142 28.11 -23.73 7.99
C PRO A 142 28.29 -25.18 8.46
N LEU A 143 28.71 -25.33 9.72
CA LEU A 143 28.58 -26.59 10.43
C LEU A 143 27.13 -26.77 10.90
#